data_AF-A0A174QB59-F1
#
_entry.id   AF-A0A174QB59-F1
#
_cell.length_a   1.000
_cell.length_b   1.000
_cell.length_c   1.000
_cell.angle_alpha   90.00
_cell.angle_beta   90.00
_cell.angle_gamma   90.00
#
_symmetry.space_group_name_H-M   'P 1'
#
loop_
_entity.id
_entity.type
_entity.pdbx_description
1 polymer ?
#
loop_
_entity_poly.entity_id
_entity_poly.type
_entity_poly.pdbx_seq_one_letter_code
_entity_poly.pdbx_strand_id
1 'polypeptide(L)'
;MEYPIPNPSGNKMLSLVNELYQRSTGMCRAGAGPYGIGVSVVEDTPIDVFFTFDPDPVLDCKILPEEIPEYTVGVIGSWSGERKYLSREEVGQLLSASDPKTRILAEMLRYFEGKTWIVSCADCQEAFGILADAEMREAFGLDEQEQIGPKLEM
;
A
#
# COMPACT_ATOMS: atom_id res chain seq x y z
N MET A 1 5.21 11.83 -0.08
CA MET A 1 5.35 10.64 -0.92
C MET A 1 4.58 10.89 -2.20
N GLU A 2 5.30 10.99 -3.31
CA GLU A 2 4.68 11.18 -4.63
C GLU A 2 4.22 9.84 -5.20
N TYR A 3 3.04 9.87 -5.82
CA TYR A 3 2.45 8.73 -6.52
C TYR A 3 2.25 9.05 -8.00
N PRO A 4 2.36 8.05 -8.91
CA PRO A 4 2.69 6.65 -8.64
C PRO A 4 4.15 6.45 -8.19
N ILE A 5 4.41 5.43 -7.38
CA ILE A 5 5.75 5.06 -6.93
C ILE A 5 6.57 4.59 -8.13
N PRO A 6 7.77 5.15 -8.38
CA PRO A 6 8.64 4.69 -9.47
C PRO A 6 8.91 3.19 -9.36
N ASN A 7 8.76 2.47 -10.48
CA ASN A 7 8.98 1.03 -10.52
C ASN A 7 9.85 0.60 -11.73
N PRO A 8 11.11 1.03 -11.80
CA PRO A 8 12.00 0.70 -12.93
C PRO A 8 12.42 -0.77 -12.95
N SER A 9 12.43 -1.45 -11.80
CA SER A 9 12.80 -2.86 -11.67
C SER A 9 11.68 -3.82 -12.10
N GLY A 10 10.46 -3.31 -12.32
CA GLY A 10 9.30 -4.15 -12.60
C GLY A 10 8.85 -4.97 -11.37
N ASN A 11 9.15 -4.46 -10.17
CA ASN A 11 8.78 -5.05 -8.89
C ASN A 11 7.27 -5.27 -8.83
N LYS A 12 6.85 -6.50 -8.50
CA LYS A 12 5.42 -6.87 -8.52
C LYS A 12 4.64 -6.20 -7.40
N MET A 13 5.25 -6.03 -6.22
CA MET A 13 4.61 -5.37 -5.10
C MET A 13 4.35 -3.90 -5.40
N LEU A 14 5.34 -3.18 -5.95
CA LEU A 14 5.15 -1.78 -6.37
C LEU A 14 4.12 -1.64 -7.49
N SER A 15 4.03 -2.61 -8.40
CA SER A 15 2.97 -2.63 -9.42
C SER A 15 1.59 -2.72 -8.78
N LEU A 16 1.42 -3.60 -7.79
CA LEU A 16 0.17 -3.75 -7.04
C LEU A 16 -0.17 -2.49 -6.24
N VAL A 17 0.81 -1.88 -5.57
CA VAL A 17 0.67 -0.60 -4.86
C VAL A 17 0.16 0.51 -5.79
N ASN A 18 0.77 0.63 -6.97
CA ASN A 18 0.38 1.63 -7.95
C ASN A 18 -0.99 1.34 -8.55
N GLU A 19 -1.32 0.08 -8.79
CA GLU A 19 -2.64 -0.30 -9.28
C GLU A 19 -3.73 0.02 -8.24
N LEU A 20 -3.48 -0.25 -6.96
CA LEU A 20 -4.37 0.12 -5.86
C LEU A 20 -4.59 1.64 -5.81
N TYR A 21 -3.52 2.43 -5.89
CA TYR A 21 -3.58 3.89 -5.91
C TYR A 21 -4.42 4.40 -7.10
N GLN A 22 -4.15 3.91 -8.31
CA GLN A 22 -4.86 4.35 -9.51
C GLN A 22 -6.35 3.99 -9.47
N ARG A 23 -6.68 2.74 -9.09
CA ARG A 23 -8.06 2.25 -9.00
C ARG A 23 -8.88 2.99 -7.94
N SER A 24 -8.23 3.41 -6.86
CA SER A 24 -8.87 4.19 -5.79
C SER A 24 -8.90 5.69 -6.08
N THR A 25 -8.47 6.15 -7.27
CA THR A 25 -8.35 7.59 -7.60
C THR A 25 -7.51 8.35 -6.56
N GLY A 26 -6.45 7.70 -6.09
CA GLY A 26 -5.52 8.23 -5.09
C GLY A 26 -6.01 8.22 -3.64
N MET A 27 -7.15 7.57 -3.36
CA MET A 27 -7.71 7.46 -2.02
C MET A 27 -6.99 6.44 -1.14
N CYS A 28 -6.40 5.39 -1.73
CA CYS A 28 -5.60 4.41 -1.04
C CYS A 28 -4.12 4.65 -1.34
N ARG A 29 -3.31 4.88 -0.31
CA ARG A 29 -1.86 5.03 -0.40
C ARG A 29 -1.19 3.94 0.41
N ALA A 30 -0.31 3.18 -0.22
CA ALA A 30 0.50 2.22 0.51
C ALA A 30 1.66 2.90 1.25
N GLY A 31 2.15 2.28 2.29
CA GLY A 31 3.24 2.82 3.10
C GLY A 31 4.00 1.74 3.82
N ALA A 32 5.15 2.10 4.37
CA ALA A 32 5.87 1.22 5.27
C ALA A 32 5.21 1.29 6.65
N GLY A 33 5.02 0.14 7.30
CA GLY A 33 4.34 0.02 8.57
C GLY A 33 4.95 -1.06 9.46
N PRO A 34 4.49 -1.14 10.73
CA PRO A 34 5.04 -2.07 11.73
C PRO A 34 4.85 -3.56 11.40
N TYR A 35 4.05 -3.87 10.37
CA TYR A 35 3.80 -5.23 9.88
C TYR A 35 4.21 -5.42 8.41
N GLY A 36 5.10 -4.57 7.89
CA GLY A 36 5.51 -4.59 6.48
C GLY A 36 4.83 -3.49 5.70
N ILE A 37 4.13 -3.84 4.61
CA ILE A 37 3.52 -2.85 3.72
C ILE A 37 2.03 -2.71 4.07
N GLY A 38 1.65 -1.51 4.52
CA GLY A 38 0.28 -1.15 4.89
C GLY A 38 -0.41 -0.29 3.83
N VAL A 39 -1.70 -0.01 4.05
CA VAL A 39 -2.49 0.91 3.23
C VAL A 39 -3.20 1.91 4.15
N SER A 40 -3.06 3.19 3.82
CA SER A 40 -3.82 4.28 4.39
C SER A 40 -4.93 4.68 3.43
N VAL A 41 -6.15 4.81 3.96
CA VAL A 41 -7.31 5.31 3.21
C VAL A 41 -7.56 6.75 3.64
N VAL A 42 -8.00 7.61 2.70
CA VAL A 42 -8.41 8.98 3.04
C VAL A 42 -9.48 8.99 4.14
N GLU A 43 -9.41 10.02 4.99
CA GLU A 43 -10.33 10.22 6.10
C GLU A 43 -11.80 10.38 5.63
N ASP A 44 -12.70 10.22 6.60
CA ASP A 44 -14.16 10.28 6.43
C ASP A 44 -14.71 9.24 5.46
N THR A 45 -14.11 8.04 5.44
CA THR A 45 -14.65 6.88 4.73
C THR A 45 -15.02 5.79 5.73
N PRO A 46 -16.12 5.04 5.51
CA PRO A 46 -16.52 3.99 6.42
C PRO A 46 -15.73 2.69 6.22
N ILE A 47 -14.72 2.67 5.35
CA ILE A 47 -14.02 1.48 4.89
C ILE A 47 -12.52 1.67 5.01
N ASP A 48 -11.87 0.74 5.70
CA ASP A 48 -10.42 0.57 5.64
C ASP A 48 -10.06 -0.48 4.56
N VAL A 49 -8.85 -0.38 3.99
CA VAL A 49 -8.35 -1.28 2.94
C VAL A 49 -7.02 -1.86 3.41
N PHE A 50 -6.78 -3.14 3.13
CA PHE A 50 -5.58 -3.85 3.57
C PHE A 50 -5.02 -4.72 2.46
N PHE A 51 -3.70 -4.89 2.46
CA PHE A 51 -3.07 -6.03 1.82
C PHE A 51 -3.21 -7.25 2.73
N THR A 52 -3.58 -8.39 2.16
CA THR A 52 -3.43 -9.70 2.81
C THR A 52 -2.17 -10.35 2.30
N PHE A 53 -1.48 -11.07 3.18
CA PHE A 53 -0.27 -11.82 2.87
C PHE A 53 -0.48 -13.24 3.40
N ASP A 54 -0.20 -14.22 2.55
CA ASP A 54 -0.15 -15.63 2.92
C ASP A 54 1.16 -16.24 2.40
N PRO A 55 2.08 -16.68 3.27
CA PRO A 55 1.99 -16.69 4.74
C PRO A 55 2.08 -15.29 5.38
N ASP A 56 1.89 -15.21 6.71
CA ASP A 56 2.02 -13.96 7.47
C ASP A 56 3.39 -13.29 7.22
N PRO A 57 3.43 -11.99 6.88
CA PRO A 57 4.67 -11.29 6.55
C PRO A 57 5.49 -10.97 7.80
N VAL A 58 5.05 -11.37 8.99
CA VAL A 58 5.78 -11.25 10.23
C VAL A 58 6.01 -12.64 10.85
N LEU A 59 7.30 -13.01 11.01
CA LEU A 59 7.71 -14.25 11.65
C LEU A 59 8.80 -13.94 12.68
N ASP A 60 8.66 -14.46 13.91
CA ASP A 60 9.63 -14.28 14.99
C ASP A 60 10.09 -12.82 15.18
N CYS A 61 9.13 -11.88 15.13
CA CYS A 61 9.34 -10.42 15.21
C CYS A 61 10.16 -9.80 14.06
N LYS A 62 10.42 -10.55 12.98
CA LYS A 62 11.00 -10.02 11.74
C LYS A 62 9.87 -9.70 10.75
N ILE A 63 9.93 -8.51 10.18
CA ILE A 63 9.06 -8.10 9.07
C ILE A 63 9.70 -8.58 7.76
N LEU A 64 8.91 -9.19 6.89
CA LEU A 64 9.31 -9.75 5.60
C LEU A 64 10.57 -10.63 5.73
N PRO A 65 10.51 -11.69 6.56
CA PRO A 65 11.63 -12.61 6.80
C PRO A 65 12.09 -13.30 5.50
N GLU A 66 13.40 -13.37 5.28
CA GLU A 66 13.99 -14.08 4.13
C GLU A 66 13.69 -15.59 4.14
N GLU A 67 13.35 -16.13 5.31
CA GLU A 67 12.92 -17.51 5.51
C GLU A 67 11.62 -17.84 4.74
N ILE A 68 10.82 -16.83 4.42
CA ILE A 68 9.63 -16.95 3.58
C ILE A 68 10.00 -16.44 2.18
N PRO A 69 10.12 -17.31 1.17
CA PRO A 69 10.64 -16.90 -0.15
C PRO A 69 9.63 -16.13 -1.00
N GLU A 70 8.33 -16.37 -0.80
CA GLU A 70 7.25 -15.77 -1.58
C GLU A 70 5.97 -15.62 -0.75
N TYR A 71 5.15 -14.66 -1.16
CA TYR A 71 3.87 -14.34 -0.55
C TYR A 71 2.78 -14.35 -1.63
N THR A 72 1.62 -14.90 -1.26
CA THR A 72 0.37 -14.65 -1.96
C THR A 72 -0.25 -13.40 -1.38
N VAL A 73 -0.26 -12.32 -2.17
CA VAL A 73 -0.77 -11.01 -1.76
C VAL A 73 -2.16 -10.78 -2.33
N GLY A 74 -3.10 -10.32 -1.52
CA GLY A 74 -4.46 -9.93 -1.92
C GLY A 74 -4.82 -8.54 -1.41
N VAL A 75 -5.99 -8.03 -1.79
CA VAL A 75 -6.53 -6.76 -1.29
C VAL A 75 -7.94 -7.01 -0.75
N ILE A 76 -8.18 -6.57 0.48
CA ILE A 76 -9.48 -6.70 1.15
C ILE A 76 -9.89 -5.37 1.79
N GLY A 77 -11.19 -5.23 2.07
CA GLY A 77 -11.73 -4.11 2.84
C GLY A 77 -12.30 -4.55 4.18
N SER A 78 -12.37 -3.64 5.14
CA SER A 78 -13.01 -3.80 6.45
C SER A 78 -13.88 -2.58 6.75
N TRP A 79 -14.93 -2.75 7.55
CA TRP A 79 -15.58 -1.59 8.16
C TRP A 79 -14.59 -0.88 9.08
N SER A 80 -14.49 0.44 8.93
CA SER A 80 -13.52 1.23 9.69
C SER A 80 -13.83 1.18 11.19
N GLY A 81 -12.81 0.92 12.01
CA GLY A 81 -12.96 0.72 13.45
C GLY A 81 -13.52 -0.65 13.87
N GLU A 82 -13.87 -1.52 12.92
CA GLU A 82 -14.30 -2.89 13.19
C GLU A 82 -13.24 -3.92 12.80
N ARG A 83 -13.23 -5.07 13.48
CA ARG A 83 -12.35 -6.21 13.15
C ARG A 83 -13.00 -7.18 12.14
N LYS A 84 -13.87 -6.66 11.27
CA LYS A 84 -14.70 -7.47 10.37
C LYS A 84 -14.48 -7.07 8.92
N TYR A 85 -13.92 -8.00 8.15
CA TYR A 85 -13.77 -7.84 6.71
C TYR A 85 -15.12 -7.79 6.00
N LEU A 86 -15.17 -7.00 4.93
CA LEU A 86 -16.33 -6.87 4.06
C LEU A 86 -16.54 -8.15 3.27
N SER A 87 -17.75 -8.68 3.35
CA SER A 87 -18.23 -9.73 2.45
C SER A 87 -18.45 -9.22 1.03
N ARG A 88 -18.54 -10.17 0.09
CA ARG A 88 -18.90 -9.92 -1.31
C ARG A 88 -20.20 -9.14 -1.45
N GLU A 89 -21.19 -9.48 -0.64
CA GLU A 89 -22.51 -8.84 -0.61
C GLU A 89 -22.41 -7.41 -0.07
N GLU A 90 -21.67 -7.20 1.03
CA GLU A 90 -21.44 -5.85 1.61
C GLU A 90 -20.75 -4.93 0.61
N VAL A 91 -19.67 -5.38 -0.06
CA VAL A 91 -19.04 -4.62 -1.16
C VAL A 91 -20.05 -4.30 -2.26
N GLY A 92 -21.00 -5.20 -2.54
CA GLY A 92 -22.03 -5.01 -3.56
C GLY A 92 -23.04 -3.93 -3.20
N GLN A 93 -23.43 -3.86 -1.93
CA GLN A 93 -24.31 -2.82 -1.42
C GLN A 93 -23.63 -1.44 -1.47
N LEU A 94 -22.32 -1.38 -1.16
CA LEU A 94 -21.53 -0.15 -1.15
C LEU A 94 -21.39 0.49 -2.55
N LEU A 95 -21.54 -0.27 -3.63
CA LEU A 95 -21.58 0.28 -5.00
C LEU A 95 -22.76 1.25 -5.21
N SER A 96 -23.81 1.13 -4.40
CA SER A 96 -24.99 2.02 -4.44
C SER A 96 -24.97 3.09 -3.36
N ALA A 97 -23.85 3.26 -2.63
CA ALA A 97 -23.74 4.26 -1.58
C ALA A 97 -23.93 5.69 -2.12
N SER A 98 -24.57 6.56 -1.35
CA SER A 98 -24.76 7.96 -1.74
C SER A 98 -23.44 8.72 -1.80
N ASP A 99 -22.50 8.37 -0.92
CA ASP A 99 -21.17 8.97 -0.86
C ASP A 99 -20.29 8.49 -2.03
N PRO A 100 -19.77 9.41 -2.87
CA PRO A 100 -18.90 9.06 -3.99
C PRO A 100 -17.59 8.38 -3.57
N LYS A 101 -16.99 8.80 -2.45
CA LYS A 101 -15.73 8.21 -1.94
C LYS A 101 -15.93 6.72 -1.65
N THR A 102 -16.98 6.40 -0.93
CA THR A 102 -17.38 5.02 -0.60
C THR A 102 -17.60 4.19 -1.86
N ARG A 103 -18.27 4.73 -2.89
CA ARG A 103 -18.47 4.02 -4.17
C ARG A 103 -17.16 3.73 -4.89
N ILE A 104 -16.24 4.70 -4.95
CA ILE A 104 -14.91 4.50 -5.58
C ILE A 104 -14.15 3.36 -4.88
N LEU A 105 -14.13 3.35 -3.53
CA LEU A 105 -13.51 2.28 -2.77
C LEU A 105 -14.19 0.92 -3.01
N ALA A 106 -15.52 0.89 -3.09
CA ALA A 106 -16.27 -0.33 -3.37
C ALA A 106 -16.01 -0.88 -4.80
N GLU A 107 -15.94 0.00 -5.80
CA GLU A 107 -15.57 -0.36 -7.18
C GLU A 107 -14.15 -0.93 -7.25
N MET A 108 -13.22 -0.31 -6.52
CA MET A 108 -11.85 -0.79 -6.38
C MET A 108 -11.83 -2.17 -5.71
N LEU A 109 -12.48 -2.35 -4.57
CA LEU A 109 -12.53 -3.65 -3.87
C LEU A 109 -13.18 -4.74 -4.73
N ARG A 110 -14.23 -4.39 -5.48
CA ARG A 110 -14.85 -5.30 -6.47
C ARG A 110 -13.86 -5.71 -7.56
N TYR A 111 -13.00 -4.79 -7.99
CA TYR A 111 -11.96 -5.10 -8.98
C TYR A 111 -10.92 -6.08 -8.44
N PHE A 112 -10.53 -5.96 -7.17
CA PHE A 112 -9.55 -6.83 -6.53
C PHE A 112 -10.13 -8.16 -6.02
N GLU A 113 -11.45 -8.26 -5.90
CA GLU A 113 -12.15 -9.44 -5.38
C GLU A 113 -11.68 -10.73 -6.07
N GLY A 114 -11.18 -11.68 -5.27
CA GLY A 114 -10.72 -12.99 -5.73
C GLY A 114 -9.40 -12.97 -6.51
N LYS A 115 -8.76 -11.81 -6.69
CA LYS A 115 -7.44 -11.70 -7.30
C LYS A 115 -6.35 -11.78 -6.25
N THR A 116 -5.30 -12.51 -6.60
CA THR A 116 -4.10 -12.64 -5.77
C THR A 116 -2.85 -12.58 -6.65
N TRP A 117 -1.75 -12.10 -6.08
CA TRP A 117 -0.46 -11.97 -6.75
C TRP A 117 0.59 -12.77 -5.99
N ILE A 118 1.38 -13.56 -6.70
CA ILE A 118 2.57 -14.20 -6.13
C ILE A 118 3.73 -13.20 -6.25
N VAL A 119 4.22 -12.76 -5.09
CA VAL A 119 5.26 -11.73 -4.94
C VAL A 119 6.43 -12.34 -4.18
N SER A 120 7.66 -12.14 -4.67
CA SER A 120 8.85 -12.66 -4.00
C SER A 120 9.13 -11.87 -2.70
N CYS A 121 9.81 -12.48 -1.74
CA CYS A 121 10.27 -11.75 -0.56
C CYS A 121 11.20 -10.59 -0.92
N ALA A 122 12.06 -10.77 -1.91
CA ALA A 122 12.93 -9.71 -2.42
C ALA A 122 12.12 -8.53 -2.97
N ASP A 123 11.05 -8.80 -3.73
CA ASP A 123 10.14 -7.77 -4.24
C ASP A 123 9.46 -7.03 -3.07
N CYS A 124 8.99 -7.75 -2.06
CA CYS A 124 8.37 -7.14 -0.89
C CYS A 124 9.37 -6.27 -0.09
N GLN A 125 10.59 -6.75 0.14
CA GLN A 125 11.62 -6.03 0.87
C GLN A 125 12.10 -4.77 0.11
N GLU A 126 12.33 -4.88 -1.19
CA GLU A 126 12.68 -3.74 -2.04
C GLU A 126 11.55 -2.69 -2.02
N ALA A 127 10.31 -3.13 -2.19
CA ALA A 127 9.15 -2.24 -2.13
C ALA A 127 9.00 -1.57 -0.76
N PHE A 128 9.18 -2.32 0.32
CA PHE A 128 9.15 -1.78 1.68
C PHE A 128 10.23 -0.71 1.89
N GLY A 129 11.47 -0.97 1.45
CA GLY A 129 12.56 0.00 1.53
C GLY A 129 12.27 1.29 0.74
N ILE A 130 11.76 1.16 -0.49
CA ILE A 130 11.39 2.31 -1.33
C ILE A 130 10.27 3.14 -0.68
N LEU A 131 9.25 2.48 -0.13
CA LEU A 131 8.15 3.16 0.57
C LEU A 131 8.65 3.86 1.83
N ALA A 132 9.44 3.18 2.66
CA ALA A 132 10.01 3.75 3.88
C ALA A 132 10.89 4.97 3.58
N ASP A 133 11.75 4.87 2.58
CA ASP A 133 12.60 5.98 2.15
C ASP A 133 11.76 7.18 1.69
N ALA A 134 10.69 6.94 0.93
CA ALA A 134 9.83 8.00 0.44
C ALA A 134 9.01 8.68 1.55
N GLU A 135 8.60 7.93 2.60
CA GLU A 135 7.98 8.50 3.81
C GLU A 135 8.98 9.34 4.60
N MET A 136 10.21 8.85 4.76
CA MET A 136 11.27 9.57 5.46
C MET A 136 11.60 10.88 4.74
N ARG A 137 11.73 10.88 3.41
CA ARG A 137 11.98 12.12 2.65
C ARG A 137 10.87 13.14 2.83
N GLU A 138 9.60 12.72 2.78
CA GLU A 138 8.46 13.61 3.00
C GLU A 138 8.41 14.15 4.43
N ALA A 139 8.62 13.29 5.44
CA ALA A 139 8.54 13.68 6.84
C ALA A 139 9.66 14.65 7.24
N PHE A 140 10.85 14.51 6.65
CA PHE A 140 12.04 15.27 7.02
C PHE A 140 12.45 16.34 5.98
N GLY A 141 11.70 16.51 4.89
CA GLY A 141 11.97 17.52 3.85
C GLY A 141 13.33 17.35 3.17
N LEU A 142 13.79 16.10 3.00
CA LEU A 142 15.14 15.80 2.50
C LEU A 142 15.33 16.08 1.00
N ASP A 143 14.32 16.60 0.33
CA ASP A 143 14.38 16.98 -1.08
C ASP A 143 15.12 18.32 -1.31
N GLU A 144 15.53 19.05 -0.26
CA GLU A 144 16.21 20.37 -0.36
C GLU A 144 17.67 20.43 0.15
N GLN A 145 18.46 19.34 0.14
CA GLN A 145 19.91 19.44 0.41
C GLN A 145 20.81 18.65 -0.55
N GLU A 146 20.78 19.03 -1.83
CA GLU A 146 21.93 18.86 -2.74
C GLU A 146 22.21 20.16 -3.50
N GLN A 147 22.50 21.27 -2.79
CA GLN A 147 23.26 22.41 -3.35
C GLN A 147 23.67 23.49 -2.34
N ILE A 148 24.47 23.16 -1.32
CA ILE A 148 25.35 24.17 -0.68
C ILE A 148 26.56 23.50 -0.03
N GLY A 149 27.47 22.98 -0.85
CA GLY A 149 28.87 22.94 -0.45
C GLY A 149 29.42 24.37 -0.51
N PRO A 150 30.14 24.88 0.50
CA PRO A 150 30.75 26.21 0.37
C PRO A 150 31.76 26.16 -0.78
N LYS A 151 31.59 27.06 -1.76
CA LYS A 151 32.67 27.41 -2.68
C LYS A 151 33.79 28.02 -1.82
N LEU A 152 34.83 27.23 -1.57
CA LEU A 152 36.12 27.76 -1.15
C LEU A 152 36.70 28.48 -2.37
N GLU A 153 36.50 29.80 -2.43
CA GLU A 153 37.33 30.65 -3.28
C GLU A 153 38.72 30.71 -2.64
N MET A 154 39.72 30.19 -3.36
CA MET A 154 41.14 30.35 -3.06
C MET A 154 41.65 31.71 -3.53
#